data_AF-A0A1N6G0R0-F1
#
_entry.id   AF-A0A1N6G0R0-F1
#
_cell.length_a   1.000
_cell.length_b   1.000
_cell.length_c   1.000
_cell.angle_alpha   90.00
_cell.angle_beta   90.00
_cell.angle_gamma   90.00
#
_symmetry.space_group_name_H-M   'P 1'
#
loop_
_entity.id
_entity.type
_entity.pdbx_description
1 polymer ?
#
loop_
_entity_poly.entity_id
_entity_poly.type
_entity_poly.pdbx_seq_one_letter_code
_entity_poly.pdbx_strand_id
1 'polypeptide(L)'
;MTDESSLGGEIHFIRLFPWLRLFRGIGVSIDPKKLFLAAIGLIALNAGWGALDRAFPSSDPRIPAGLSSFATDSAGGGVALDLGLSLWQLTEPVQCLIAPFLALFSLRSGGGLSMLHAFLAAVWAVIVWGIIGGAIARIATVKVAAGERMGVRKALEFALGKSIPLVLGPLSPLIGVAILAVPCACFGLLYRLPASIGPVIAGVLLVLPLLAGLVMALILVGLATGWPLMHASVAAEAEDGFDALSRSYAYVFQRPLRYASYLVLAWIIGLAGLAFVSIFAQLVVQMAHWSLSISAPHDPLEALFQAGRVPLDSAPAKLHTFWLAVVGLLAHGWIYSYFWSAASIIYLLIRQDVDGTDWRQIALPPAPPNPLMPAVEPIGPPADPTNAGME
;
A
#
# COMPACT_ATOMS: atom_id res chain seq x y z
N MET A 1 -31.65 35.05 -24.51
CA MET A 1 -31.03 36.30 -25.03
C MET A 1 -29.89 36.60 -24.09
N THR A 2 -28.65 36.42 -24.58
CA THR A 2 -27.34 36.85 -24.04
C THR A 2 -27.05 36.51 -22.57
N ASP A 3 -26.19 35.53 -22.28
CA ASP A 3 -24.75 35.83 -22.27
C ASP A 3 -23.88 34.61 -22.70
N GLU A 4 -23.58 34.54 -23.99
CA GLU A 4 -22.36 33.86 -24.48
C GLU A 4 -21.24 34.91 -24.50
N SER A 5 -20.40 34.93 -23.47
CA SER A 5 -19.15 35.71 -23.52
C SER A 5 -18.09 35.20 -22.52
N SER A 6 -17.53 34.01 -22.77
CA SER A 6 -16.10 33.75 -22.52
C SER A 6 -15.65 32.44 -23.18
N LEU A 7 -15.52 32.48 -24.51
CA LEU A 7 -14.65 31.56 -25.27
C LEU A 7 -13.16 31.92 -25.06
N GLY A 8 -12.76 32.05 -23.80
CA GLY A 8 -11.37 31.98 -23.37
C GLY A 8 -11.14 30.55 -22.90
N GLY A 9 -11.15 29.60 -23.84
CA GLY A 9 -10.96 28.18 -23.54
C GLY A 9 -9.53 27.95 -23.06
N GLU A 10 -9.28 28.20 -21.77
CA GLU A 10 -8.18 27.53 -21.08
C GLU A 10 -8.45 26.03 -21.24
N ILE A 11 -7.74 25.42 -22.19
CA ILE A 11 -7.66 23.99 -22.30
C ILE A 11 -7.04 23.53 -20.99
N HIS A 12 -7.88 23.20 -20.01
CA HIS A 12 -7.43 22.49 -18.83
C HIS A 12 -6.96 21.12 -19.33
N PHE A 13 -5.67 21.00 -19.66
CA PHE A 13 -5.04 19.75 -20.13
C PHE A 13 -5.33 18.56 -19.20
N ILE A 14 -5.63 18.81 -17.93
CA ILE A 14 -6.06 17.82 -16.91
C ILE A 14 -7.46 17.23 -17.19
N ARG A 15 -8.33 17.95 -17.92
CA ARG A 15 -9.62 17.43 -18.42
C ARG A 15 -9.43 16.58 -19.68
N LEU A 16 -8.49 16.93 -20.55
CA LEU A 16 -8.19 16.17 -21.78
C LEU A 16 -7.33 14.93 -21.53
N PHE A 17 -6.42 15.01 -20.57
CA PHE A 17 -5.47 13.94 -20.22
C PHE A 17 -5.52 13.66 -18.71
N PRO A 18 -6.50 12.86 -18.25
CA PRO A 18 -6.66 12.54 -16.83
C PRO A 18 -5.41 11.94 -16.18
N TRP A 19 -4.61 11.20 -16.94
CA TRP A 19 -3.35 10.58 -16.51
C TRP A 19 -2.30 11.59 -16.01
N LEU A 20 -2.37 12.87 -16.43
CA LEU A 20 -1.48 13.93 -15.92
C LEU A 20 -1.60 14.13 -14.40
N ARG A 21 -2.68 13.64 -13.77
CA ARG A 21 -2.85 13.69 -12.32
C ARG A 21 -1.88 12.78 -11.58
N LEU A 22 -1.33 11.75 -12.22
CA LEU A 22 -0.31 10.89 -11.61
C LEU A 22 0.96 11.68 -11.26
N PHE A 23 1.27 12.76 -11.98
CA PHE A 23 2.39 13.65 -11.60
C PHE A 23 2.16 14.36 -10.26
N ARG A 24 0.90 14.62 -9.89
CA ARG A 24 0.59 15.13 -8.54
C ARG A 24 0.95 14.11 -7.47
N GLY A 25 1.07 12.83 -7.81
CA GLY A 25 1.47 11.76 -6.89
C GLY A 25 2.77 12.04 -6.15
N ILE A 26 3.79 12.60 -6.83
CA ILE A 26 5.09 12.96 -6.22
C ILE A 26 4.91 14.06 -5.18
N GLY A 27 4.32 15.20 -5.57
CA GLY A 27 4.13 16.34 -4.66
C GLY A 27 3.18 15.99 -3.50
N VAL A 28 2.22 15.10 -3.76
CA VAL A 28 1.35 14.57 -2.74
C VAL A 28 2.15 13.68 -1.79
N SER A 29 3.00 12.76 -2.25
CA SER A 29 3.73 11.80 -1.41
C SER A 29 4.81 12.40 -0.49
N ILE A 30 5.35 13.57 -0.83
CA ILE A 30 6.34 14.32 0.00
C ILE A 30 5.69 14.97 1.25
N ASP A 31 4.37 14.91 1.40
CA ASP A 31 3.69 15.47 2.57
C ASP A 31 4.25 14.89 3.90
N PRO A 32 4.78 15.71 4.82
CA PRO A 32 5.42 15.24 6.05
C PRO A 32 4.53 14.32 6.88
N LYS A 33 3.21 14.55 6.83
CA LYS A 33 2.21 13.72 7.54
C LYS A 33 2.22 12.27 7.06
N LYS A 34 2.41 12.05 5.77
CA LYS A 34 2.41 10.73 5.16
C LYS A 34 3.75 10.05 5.27
N LEU A 35 4.85 10.81 5.19
CA LEU A 35 6.18 10.30 5.52
C LEU A 35 6.25 9.81 6.97
N PHE A 36 5.69 10.57 7.91
CA PHE A 36 5.59 10.17 9.30
C PHE A 36 4.76 8.88 9.49
N LEU A 37 3.57 8.80 8.87
CA LEU A 37 2.75 7.59 8.90
C LEU A 37 3.47 6.38 8.28
N ALA A 38 4.14 6.56 7.13
CA ALA A 38 4.89 5.51 6.46
C ALA A 38 6.07 5.02 7.31
N ALA A 39 6.80 5.93 7.97
CA ALA A 39 7.86 5.60 8.91
C ALA A 39 7.34 4.78 10.10
N ILE A 40 6.20 5.16 10.68
CA ILE A 40 5.53 4.36 11.74
C ILE A 40 5.15 2.99 11.22
N GLY A 41 4.55 2.91 10.02
CA GLY A 41 4.16 1.63 9.40
C GLY A 41 5.36 0.71 9.19
N LEU A 42 6.48 1.25 8.70
CA LEU A 42 7.73 0.52 8.53
C LEU A 42 8.29 0.01 9.86
N ILE A 43 8.35 0.86 10.89
CA ILE A 43 8.80 0.45 12.23
C ILE A 43 7.89 -0.65 12.79
N ALA A 44 6.56 -0.48 12.71
CA ALA A 44 5.60 -1.45 13.22
C ALA A 44 5.69 -2.79 12.48
N LEU A 45 5.83 -2.77 11.15
CA LEU A 45 6.00 -3.97 10.34
C LEU A 45 7.23 -4.76 10.79
N ASN A 46 8.40 -4.10 10.86
CA ASN A 46 9.66 -4.75 11.19
C ASN A 46 9.71 -5.19 12.66
N ALA A 47 9.08 -4.44 13.57
CA ALA A 47 8.96 -4.84 14.97
C ALA A 47 8.16 -6.15 15.11
N GLY A 48 7.03 -6.27 14.41
CA GLY A 48 6.22 -7.49 14.46
C GLY A 48 6.87 -8.69 13.78
N TRP A 49 7.51 -8.50 12.62
CA TRP A 49 8.27 -9.58 11.98
C TRP A 49 9.45 -10.03 12.84
N GLY A 50 10.24 -9.10 13.39
CA GLY A 50 11.31 -9.48 14.31
C GLY A 50 10.81 -10.14 15.60
N ALA A 51 9.59 -9.85 16.05
CA ALA A 51 8.98 -10.57 17.17
C ALA A 51 8.59 -12.01 16.77
N LEU A 52 8.07 -12.21 15.55
CA LEU A 52 7.77 -13.53 15.00
C LEU A 52 9.04 -14.36 14.77
N ASP A 53 10.11 -13.77 14.23
CA ASP A 53 11.40 -14.43 14.05
C ASP A 53 11.96 -14.97 15.38
N ARG A 54 11.83 -14.20 16.47
CA ARG A 54 12.21 -14.63 17.82
C ARG A 54 11.28 -15.70 18.39
N ALA A 55 9.99 -15.67 18.04
CA ALA A 55 9.02 -16.68 18.48
C ALA A 55 9.17 -18.01 17.73
N PHE A 56 9.64 -17.99 16.49
CA PHE A 56 9.84 -19.17 15.64
C PHE A 56 11.29 -19.29 15.11
N PRO A 57 12.30 -19.40 15.99
CA PRO A 57 13.72 -19.34 15.60
C PRO A 57 14.19 -20.52 14.74
N SER A 58 13.44 -21.62 14.74
CA SER A 58 13.71 -22.81 13.91
C SER A 58 13.05 -22.77 12.54
N SER A 59 12.26 -21.73 12.25
CA SER A 59 11.62 -21.53 10.96
C SER A 59 12.36 -20.46 10.16
N ASP A 60 12.55 -20.72 8.87
CA ASP A 60 13.16 -19.76 7.93
C ASP A 60 12.09 -19.35 6.91
N PRO A 61 11.09 -18.52 7.29
CA PRO A 61 10.27 -17.91 6.27
C PRO A 61 11.14 -16.89 5.56
N ARG A 62 11.41 -17.12 4.28
CA ARG A 62 12.23 -16.23 3.44
C ARG A 62 11.50 -14.92 3.14
N ILE A 63 11.22 -14.14 4.17
CA ILE A 63 10.52 -12.85 4.09
C ILE A 63 11.59 -11.76 4.08
N PRO A 64 11.68 -10.96 3.00
CA PRO A 64 12.65 -9.89 2.92
C PRO A 64 12.33 -8.84 3.98
N ALA A 65 13.26 -8.59 4.90
CA ALA A 65 13.10 -7.56 5.91
C ALA A 65 13.27 -6.17 5.26
N GLY A 66 12.14 -5.46 5.08
CA GLY A 66 12.09 -4.21 4.31
C GLY A 66 12.94 -3.08 4.90
N LEU A 67 13.19 -3.06 6.21
CA LEU A 67 14.03 -2.02 6.84
C LEU A 67 15.51 -2.42 6.93
N SER A 68 15.80 -3.72 6.99
CA SER A 68 17.17 -4.20 7.25
C SER A 68 18.06 -4.03 6.03
N SER A 69 17.52 -4.19 4.81
CA SER A 69 18.26 -3.94 3.56
C SER A 69 18.66 -2.46 3.42
N PHE A 70 17.74 -1.54 3.71
CA PHE A 70 18.02 -0.11 3.63
C PHE A 70 18.94 0.36 4.77
N ALA A 71 18.75 -0.12 6.01
CA ALA A 71 19.62 0.24 7.13
C ALA A 71 21.07 -0.22 6.92
N THR A 72 21.30 -1.36 6.25
CA THR A 72 22.65 -1.80 5.86
C THR A 72 23.24 -0.99 4.70
N ASP A 73 22.43 -0.60 3.70
CA ASP A 73 22.90 0.18 2.55
C ASP A 73 23.15 1.65 2.88
N SER A 74 22.31 2.26 3.72
CA SER A 74 22.47 3.65 4.19
C SER A 74 23.56 3.81 5.25
N ALA A 75 23.94 2.73 5.93
CA ALA A 75 25.15 2.74 6.75
C ALA A 75 26.40 2.87 5.86
N GLY A 76 26.37 2.41 4.61
CA GLY A 76 27.47 2.32 3.63
C GLY A 76 28.14 3.60 3.17
N GLY A 77 28.16 4.72 3.93
CA GLY A 77 29.04 5.90 3.74
C GLY A 77 29.01 6.64 2.40
N GLY A 78 28.26 6.15 1.43
CA GLY A 78 28.15 6.66 0.09
C GLY A 78 26.93 6.02 -0.50
N VAL A 79 25.80 6.72 -0.42
CA VAL A 79 24.66 6.38 -1.26
C VAL A 79 25.05 6.83 -2.67
N ALA A 80 25.94 6.08 -3.33
CA ALA A 80 26.07 6.18 -4.76
C ALA A 80 24.68 5.87 -5.33
N LEU A 81 24.24 6.67 -6.31
CA LEU A 81 23.02 6.42 -7.05
C LEU A 81 23.19 5.11 -7.83
N ASP A 82 23.03 3.96 -7.19
CA ASP A 82 23.03 2.67 -7.87
C ASP A 82 21.72 2.56 -8.64
N LEU A 83 21.77 3.03 -9.88
CA LEU A 83 20.63 3.07 -10.79
C LEU A 83 20.03 1.67 -10.98
N GLY A 84 20.82 0.60 -10.87
CA GLY A 84 20.35 -0.79 -11.01
C GLY A 84 19.49 -1.25 -9.84
N LEU A 85 19.89 -0.94 -8.60
CA LEU A 85 19.09 -1.22 -7.40
C LEU A 85 17.87 -0.28 -7.29
N SER A 86 17.99 0.96 -7.77
CA SER A 86 16.94 1.99 -7.70
C SER A 86 15.66 1.65 -8.49
N LEU A 87 15.76 0.89 -9.59
CA LEU A 87 14.60 0.52 -10.41
C LEU A 87 13.61 -0.36 -9.66
N TRP A 88 14.15 -1.27 -8.85
CA TRP A 88 13.36 -2.30 -8.17
C TRP A 88 12.88 -1.85 -6.79
N GLN A 89 13.55 -0.89 -6.15
CA GLN A 89 13.18 -0.32 -4.85
C GLN A 89 11.73 0.21 -4.83
N LEU A 90 11.23 0.81 -5.92
CA LEU A 90 9.82 1.25 -5.97
C LEU A 90 8.81 0.11 -5.88
N THR A 91 9.20 -1.09 -6.27
CA THR A 91 8.34 -2.27 -6.19
C THR A 91 8.48 -2.99 -4.84
N GLU A 92 9.32 -2.48 -3.93
CA GLU A 92 9.50 -3.05 -2.60
C GLU A 92 8.19 -3.15 -1.81
N PRO A 93 7.29 -2.14 -1.76
CA PRO A 93 6.02 -2.30 -1.04
C PRO A 93 5.22 -3.51 -1.55
N VAL A 94 5.24 -3.76 -2.86
CA VAL A 94 4.57 -4.92 -3.46
C VAL A 94 5.28 -6.21 -3.02
N GLN A 95 6.60 -6.28 -3.12
CA GLN A 95 7.37 -7.47 -2.73
C GLN A 95 7.25 -7.79 -1.24
N CYS A 96 7.41 -6.77 -0.40
CA CYS A 96 7.35 -6.85 1.05
C CYS A 96 5.98 -7.37 1.51
N LEU A 97 4.89 -6.91 0.88
CA LEU A 97 3.54 -7.29 1.27
C LEU A 97 3.05 -8.59 0.65
N ILE A 98 3.60 -8.98 -0.51
CA ILE A 98 3.28 -10.26 -1.16
C ILE A 98 4.15 -11.41 -0.63
N ALA A 99 5.37 -11.14 -0.17
CA ALA A 99 6.33 -12.18 0.23
C ALA A 99 5.81 -13.18 1.30
N PRO A 100 5.13 -12.76 2.38
CA PRO A 100 4.55 -13.70 3.34
C PRO A 100 3.53 -14.66 2.71
N PHE A 101 2.76 -14.19 1.71
CA PHE A 101 1.82 -15.02 0.97
C PHE A 101 2.55 -16.00 0.05
N LEU A 102 3.61 -15.57 -0.64
CA LEU A 102 4.42 -16.49 -1.46
C LEU A 102 5.08 -17.57 -0.59
N ALA A 103 5.55 -17.21 0.62
CA ALA A 103 6.07 -18.16 1.59
C ALA A 103 5.00 -19.18 2.03
N LEU A 104 3.75 -18.73 2.24
CA LEU A 104 2.62 -19.59 2.59
C LEU A 104 2.33 -20.65 1.51
N PHE A 105 2.43 -20.29 0.23
CA PHE A 105 2.18 -21.20 -0.90
C PHE A 105 3.44 -21.95 -1.41
N SER A 106 4.58 -21.80 -0.72
CA SER A 106 5.81 -22.45 -1.14
C SER A 106 5.72 -23.98 -0.95
N LEU A 107 5.91 -24.73 -2.05
CA LEU A 107 5.84 -26.21 -2.06
C LEU A 107 6.92 -26.90 -1.22
N ARG A 108 7.94 -26.16 -0.78
CA ARG A 108 9.11 -26.64 -0.04
C ARG A 108 9.11 -26.17 1.42
N SER A 109 7.94 -25.85 1.98
CA SER A 109 7.85 -25.34 3.36
C SER A 109 8.44 -26.36 4.34
N GLY A 110 9.32 -25.88 5.24
CA GLY A 110 10.06 -26.68 6.22
C GLY A 110 9.18 -27.25 7.35
N GLY A 111 7.97 -27.69 7.03
CA GLY A 111 6.95 -28.17 7.97
C GLY A 111 5.89 -27.11 8.33
N GLY A 112 4.86 -27.52 9.08
CA GLY A 112 3.71 -26.69 9.43
C GLY A 112 4.03 -25.43 10.25
N LEU A 113 5.14 -25.43 11.00
CA LEU A 113 5.60 -24.24 11.74
C LEU A 113 6.04 -23.10 10.81
N SER A 114 6.71 -23.41 9.70
CA SER A 114 7.10 -22.39 8.71
C SER A 114 5.89 -21.77 8.01
N MET A 115 4.85 -22.58 7.76
CA MET A 115 3.59 -22.13 7.20
C MET A 115 2.82 -21.24 8.18
N LEU A 116 2.80 -21.60 9.47
CA LEU A 116 2.19 -20.78 10.52
C LEU A 116 2.92 -19.44 10.69
N HIS A 117 4.26 -19.45 10.69
CA HIS A 117 5.04 -18.21 10.77
C HIS A 117 4.73 -17.31 9.55
N ALA A 118 4.77 -17.83 8.32
CA ALA A 118 4.43 -17.07 7.12
C ALA A 118 2.99 -16.50 7.18
N PHE A 119 2.03 -17.29 7.66
CA PHE A 119 0.65 -16.84 7.86
C PHE A 119 0.54 -15.68 8.84
N LEU A 120 1.17 -15.78 10.02
CA LEU A 120 1.15 -14.72 11.03
C LEU A 120 1.86 -13.45 10.52
N ALA A 121 2.95 -13.61 9.77
CA ALA A 121 3.65 -12.50 9.14
C ALA A 121 2.79 -11.79 8.08
N ALA A 122 2.01 -12.56 7.30
CA ALA A 122 1.06 -12.05 6.33
C ALA A 122 -0.08 -11.26 7.01
N VAL A 123 -0.68 -11.84 8.06
CA VAL A 123 -1.73 -11.18 8.85
C VAL A 123 -1.22 -9.88 9.46
N TRP A 124 -0.03 -9.90 10.05
CA TRP A 124 0.59 -8.69 10.62
C TRP A 124 0.81 -7.61 9.55
N ALA A 125 1.33 -7.99 8.38
CA ALA A 125 1.55 -7.07 7.27
C ALA A 125 0.24 -6.42 6.81
N VAL A 126 -0.84 -7.20 6.67
CA VAL A 126 -2.17 -6.68 6.30
C VAL A 126 -2.75 -5.78 7.40
N ILE A 127 -2.54 -6.07 8.68
CA ILE A 127 -3.00 -5.21 9.78
C ILE A 127 -2.29 -3.85 9.72
N VAL A 128 -0.96 -3.85 9.67
CA VAL A 128 -0.15 -2.63 9.68
C VAL A 128 -0.48 -1.78 8.46
N TRP A 129 -0.44 -2.36 7.27
CA TRP A 129 -0.63 -1.62 6.03
C TRP A 129 -2.09 -1.39 5.67
N GLY A 130 -3.01 -2.19 6.19
CA GLY A 130 -4.44 -1.90 6.18
C GLY A 130 -4.74 -0.57 6.85
N ILE A 131 -4.25 -0.40 8.07
CA ILE A 131 -4.50 0.82 8.85
C ILE A 131 -3.65 2.00 8.35
N ILE A 132 -2.32 1.83 8.26
CA ILE A 132 -1.41 2.91 7.88
C ILE A 132 -1.58 3.27 6.40
N GLY A 133 -1.63 2.27 5.51
CA GLY A 133 -1.88 2.47 4.09
C GLY A 133 -3.26 3.07 3.84
N GLY A 134 -4.29 2.62 4.56
CA GLY A 134 -5.63 3.24 4.53
C GLY A 134 -5.63 4.72 4.95
N ALA A 135 -4.89 5.07 6.01
CA ALA A 135 -4.75 6.46 6.45
C ALA A 135 -4.01 7.34 5.41
N ILE A 136 -2.91 6.82 4.84
CA ILE A 136 -2.16 7.51 3.77
C ILE A 136 -3.03 7.69 2.52
N ALA A 137 -3.74 6.63 2.11
CA ALA A 137 -4.67 6.63 0.99
C ALA A 137 -5.79 7.66 1.22
N ARG A 138 -6.34 7.74 2.44
CA ARG A 138 -7.38 8.72 2.79
C ARG A 138 -6.87 10.16 2.67
N ILE A 139 -5.67 10.46 3.17
CA ILE A 139 -5.05 11.79 3.02
C ILE A 139 -4.83 12.10 1.53
N ALA A 140 -4.33 11.15 0.76
CA ALA A 140 -4.06 11.33 -0.66
C ALA A 140 -5.36 11.57 -1.45
N THR A 141 -6.38 10.75 -1.25
CA THR A 141 -7.67 10.88 -1.90
C THR A 141 -8.34 12.22 -1.62
N VAL A 142 -8.38 12.65 -0.35
CA VAL A 142 -8.99 13.95 0.02
C VAL A 142 -8.20 15.12 -0.56
N LYS A 143 -6.87 15.08 -0.52
CA LYS A 143 -6.01 16.12 -1.10
C LYS A 143 -6.14 16.22 -2.61
N VAL A 144 -6.27 15.08 -3.30
CA VAL A 144 -6.36 15.05 -4.76
C VAL A 144 -7.76 15.43 -5.23
N ALA A 145 -8.81 14.82 -4.66
CA ALA A 145 -10.19 14.96 -5.10
C ALA A 145 -10.84 16.28 -4.63
N ALA A 146 -10.67 16.64 -3.36
CA ALA A 146 -11.29 17.82 -2.75
C ALA A 146 -10.35 19.02 -2.64
N GLY A 147 -9.02 18.84 -2.80
CA GLY A 147 -8.05 19.91 -2.57
C GLY A 147 -7.85 20.28 -1.10
N GLU A 148 -8.49 19.53 -0.18
CA GLU A 148 -8.46 19.80 1.24
C GLU A 148 -7.27 19.13 1.95
N ARG A 149 -6.84 19.71 3.07
CA ARG A 149 -5.77 19.15 3.89
C ARG A 149 -6.36 18.35 5.05
N MET A 150 -6.12 17.05 5.07
CA MET A 150 -6.45 16.20 6.21
C MET A 150 -5.31 16.14 7.25
N GLY A 151 -5.66 16.10 8.53
CA GLY A 151 -4.71 15.89 9.63
C GLY A 151 -4.43 14.41 9.87
N VAL A 152 -3.24 14.07 10.40
CA VAL A 152 -2.83 12.68 10.71
C VAL A 152 -3.85 11.99 11.62
N ARG A 153 -4.29 12.68 12.69
CA ARG A 153 -5.26 12.14 13.64
C ARG A 153 -6.58 11.75 12.97
N LYS A 154 -7.17 12.65 12.16
CA LYS A 154 -8.44 12.38 11.46
C LYS A 154 -8.30 11.24 10.44
N ALA A 155 -7.15 11.15 9.76
CA ALA A 155 -6.87 10.06 8.83
C ALA A 155 -6.75 8.71 9.54
N LEU A 156 -6.09 8.68 10.71
CA LEU A 156 -5.94 7.47 11.50
C LEU A 156 -7.27 7.08 12.17
N GLU A 157 -8.05 8.03 12.66
CA GLU A 157 -9.39 7.81 13.19
C GLU A 157 -10.31 7.19 12.13
N PHE A 158 -10.26 7.71 10.90
CA PHE A 158 -10.96 7.09 9.76
C PHE A 158 -10.48 5.65 9.52
N ALA A 159 -9.16 5.43 9.43
CA ALA A 159 -8.60 4.10 9.14
C ALA A 159 -8.90 3.08 10.25
N LEU A 160 -8.88 3.51 11.52
CA LEU A 160 -9.25 2.67 12.66
C LEU A 160 -10.76 2.37 12.66
N GLY A 161 -11.60 3.38 12.37
CA GLY A 161 -13.04 3.21 12.22
C GLY A 161 -13.42 2.29 11.04
N LYS A 162 -12.57 2.21 10.02
CA LYS A 162 -12.69 1.31 8.86
C LYS A 162 -11.66 0.18 8.87
N SER A 163 -11.18 -0.23 10.04
CA SER A 163 -10.18 -1.29 10.17
C SER A 163 -10.68 -2.64 9.64
N ILE A 164 -11.95 -2.98 9.86
CA ILE A 164 -12.56 -4.22 9.37
C ILE A 164 -12.45 -4.32 7.83
N PRO A 165 -12.98 -3.39 7.03
CA PRO A 165 -12.86 -3.48 5.57
C PRO A 165 -11.41 -3.37 5.08
N LEU A 166 -10.56 -2.57 5.73
CA LEU A 166 -9.15 -2.42 5.35
C LEU A 166 -8.31 -3.69 5.59
N VAL A 167 -8.61 -4.45 6.65
CA VAL A 167 -7.86 -5.66 7.02
C VAL A 167 -8.52 -6.93 6.45
N LEU A 168 -9.84 -7.07 6.61
CA LEU A 168 -10.55 -8.27 6.15
C LEU A 168 -10.81 -8.28 4.64
N GLY A 169 -10.88 -7.11 3.99
CA GLY A 169 -11.05 -7.02 2.54
C GLY A 169 -10.00 -7.84 1.79
N PRO A 170 -8.70 -7.55 1.95
CA PRO A 170 -7.62 -8.33 1.33
C PRO A 170 -7.51 -9.79 1.78
N LEU A 171 -7.97 -10.13 3.00
CA LEU A 171 -7.94 -11.51 3.51
C LEU A 171 -9.11 -12.35 2.99
N SER A 172 -10.23 -11.73 2.62
CA SER A 172 -11.45 -12.45 2.24
C SER A 172 -11.30 -13.37 1.01
N PRO A 173 -10.54 -13.05 -0.07
CA PRO A 173 -10.33 -14.00 -1.17
C PRO A 173 -9.58 -15.27 -0.74
N LEU A 174 -8.77 -15.20 0.33
CA LEU A 174 -8.05 -16.36 0.85
C LEU A 174 -8.98 -17.41 1.44
N ILE A 175 -10.17 -17.01 1.89
CA ILE A 175 -11.23 -17.94 2.30
C ILE A 175 -11.68 -18.77 1.08
N GLY A 176 -11.91 -18.11 -0.06
CA GLY A 176 -12.25 -18.81 -1.32
C GLY A 176 -11.14 -19.77 -1.76
N VAL A 177 -9.88 -19.36 -1.63
CA VAL A 177 -8.72 -20.23 -1.90
C VAL A 177 -8.70 -21.41 -0.94
N ALA A 178 -8.92 -21.20 0.36
CA ALA A 178 -8.95 -22.28 1.35
C ALA A 178 -10.08 -23.29 1.09
N ILE A 179 -11.28 -22.82 0.75
CA ILE A 179 -12.43 -23.67 0.41
C ILE A 179 -12.12 -24.57 -0.79
N LEU A 180 -11.40 -24.07 -1.80
CA LEU A 180 -10.99 -24.86 -2.98
C LEU A 180 -9.78 -25.76 -2.68
N ALA A 181 -8.87 -25.31 -1.82
CA ALA A 181 -7.66 -26.04 -1.46
C ALA A 181 -7.97 -27.28 -0.61
N VAL A 182 -8.96 -27.23 0.29
CA VAL A 182 -9.31 -28.37 1.17
C VAL A 182 -9.71 -29.62 0.38
N PRO A 183 -10.66 -29.59 -0.59
CA PRO A 183 -10.95 -30.73 -1.45
C PRO A 183 -9.74 -31.20 -2.26
N CYS A 184 -8.89 -30.29 -2.73
CA CYS A 184 -7.65 -30.65 -3.44
C CYS A 184 -6.66 -31.39 -2.52
N ALA A 185 -6.54 -30.96 -1.26
CA ALA A 185 -5.73 -31.63 -0.25
C ALA A 185 -6.28 -33.03 0.07
N CYS A 186 -7.61 -33.16 0.19
CA CYS A 186 -8.28 -34.46 0.34
C CYS A 186 -8.05 -35.36 -0.89
N PHE A 187 -8.11 -34.81 -2.10
CA PHE A 187 -7.77 -35.53 -3.33
C PHE A 187 -6.33 -36.05 -3.31
N GLY A 188 -5.41 -35.28 -2.73
CA GLY A 188 -4.02 -35.69 -2.48
C GLY A 188 -3.87 -37.00 -1.71
N LEU A 189 -4.86 -37.40 -0.89
CA LEU A 189 -4.85 -38.68 -0.17
C LEU A 189 -4.89 -39.89 -1.11
N LEU A 190 -5.41 -39.75 -2.33
CA LEU A 190 -5.40 -40.82 -3.34
C LEU A 190 -3.98 -41.28 -3.69
N TYR A 191 -3.01 -40.37 -3.65
CA TYR A 191 -1.60 -40.70 -3.90
C TYR A 191 -0.96 -41.53 -2.78
N ARG A 192 -1.63 -41.71 -1.63
CA ARG A 192 -1.18 -42.61 -0.55
C ARG A 192 -1.61 -44.07 -0.76
N LEU A 193 -2.53 -44.34 -1.69
CA LEU A 193 -2.93 -45.70 -2.04
C LEU A 193 -1.78 -46.44 -2.74
N PRO A 194 -1.81 -47.78 -2.83
CA PRO A 194 -0.75 -48.56 -3.47
C PRO A 194 -0.38 -48.05 -4.85
N ALA A 195 0.93 -48.10 -5.17
CA ALA A 195 1.52 -47.44 -6.34
C ALA A 195 0.89 -47.83 -7.69
N SER A 196 0.28 -49.01 -7.78
CA SER A 196 -0.41 -49.49 -8.99
C SER A 196 -1.81 -48.91 -9.22
N ILE A 197 -2.46 -48.36 -8.19
CA ILE A 197 -3.87 -47.94 -8.23
C ILE A 197 -4.02 -46.44 -7.91
N GLY A 198 -3.39 -45.98 -6.84
CA GLY A 198 -3.54 -44.62 -6.33
C GLY A 198 -3.17 -43.53 -7.35
N PRO A 199 -1.90 -43.51 -7.82
CA PRO A 199 -1.45 -42.53 -8.81
C PRO A 199 -2.18 -42.63 -10.16
N VAL A 200 -2.64 -43.83 -10.56
CA VAL A 200 -3.38 -44.02 -11.82
C VAL A 200 -4.76 -43.36 -11.73
N ILE A 201 -5.53 -43.66 -10.67
CA ILE A 201 -6.84 -43.03 -10.43
C ILE A 201 -6.68 -41.51 -10.26
N ALA A 202 -5.69 -41.08 -9.49
CA ALA A 202 -5.42 -39.67 -9.28
C ALA A 202 -5.01 -38.96 -10.59
N GLY A 203 -4.29 -39.64 -11.47
CA GLY A 203 -3.93 -39.14 -12.80
C GLY A 203 -5.15 -38.98 -13.72
N VAL A 204 -6.06 -39.95 -13.73
CA VAL A 204 -7.31 -39.87 -14.51
C VAL A 204 -8.21 -38.73 -14.00
N LEU A 205 -8.31 -38.56 -12.69
CA LEU A 205 -9.15 -37.52 -12.06
C LEU A 205 -8.43 -36.18 -11.87
N LEU A 206 -7.19 -36.02 -12.36
CA LEU A 206 -6.34 -34.84 -12.17
C LEU A 206 -6.98 -33.54 -12.69
N VAL A 207 -7.92 -33.65 -13.64
CA VAL A 207 -8.69 -32.50 -14.14
C VAL A 207 -9.40 -31.72 -13.01
N LEU A 208 -9.86 -32.41 -11.95
CA LEU A 208 -10.56 -31.77 -10.83
C LEU A 208 -9.66 -30.79 -10.04
N PRO A 209 -8.51 -31.21 -9.48
CA PRO A 209 -7.60 -30.29 -8.79
C PRO A 209 -6.95 -29.28 -9.74
N LEU A 210 -6.79 -29.57 -11.04
CA LEU A 210 -6.30 -28.59 -12.01
C LEU A 210 -7.30 -27.45 -12.24
N LEU A 211 -8.59 -27.76 -12.39
CA LEU A 211 -9.64 -26.74 -12.51
C LEU A 211 -9.76 -25.90 -11.24
N ALA A 212 -9.73 -26.53 -10.06
CA ALA A 212 -9.70 -25.81 -8.80
C ALA A 212 -8.43 -24.93 -8.67
N GLY A 213 -7.27 -25.44 -9.09
CA GLY A 213 -6.01 -24.71 -9.16
C GLY A 213 -6.07 -23.49 -10.07
N LEU A 214 -6.71 -23.61 -11.24
CA LEU A 214 -6.96 -22.48 -12.14
C LEU A 214 -7.81 -21.40 -11.46
N VAL A 215 -8.90 -21.78 -10.80
CA VAL A 215 -9.77 -20.82 -10.09
C VAL A 215 -9.02 -20.16 -8.94
N MET A 216 -8.27 -20.92 -8.13
CA MET A 216 -7.42 -20.37 -7.07
C MET A 216 -6.38 -19.38 -7.62
N ALA A 217 -5.75 -19.70 -8.76
CA ALA A 217 -4.79 -18.80 -9.40
C ALA A 217 -5.45 -17.49 -9.86
N LEU A 218 -6.64 -17.55 -10.48
CA LEU A 218 -7.38 -16.34 -10.88
C LEU A 218 -7.76 -15.46 -9.67
N ILE A 219 -8.20 -16.09 -8.57
CA ILE A 219 -8.49 -15.38 -7.32
C ILE A 219 -7.23 -14.68 -6.79
N LEU A 220 -6.11 -15.40 -6.71
CA LEU A 220 -4.85 -14.86 -6.18
C LEU A 220 -4.25 -13.77 -7.07
N VAL A 221 -4.34 -13.89 -8.41
CA VAL A 221 -3.91 -12.84 -9.34
C VAL A 221 -4.78 -11.59 -9.17
N GLY A 222 -6.10 -11.75 -9.05
CA GLY A 222 -7.01 -10.65 -8.77
C GLY A 222 -6.70 -9.97 -7.43
N LEU A 223 -6.37 -10.75 -6.39
CA LEU A 223 -5.98 -10.21 -5.09
C LEU A 223 -4.65 -9.46 -5.20
N ALA A 224 -3.62 -10.07 -5.78
CA ALA A 224 -2.28 -9.49 -5.89
C ALA A 224 -2.24 -8.17 -6.68
N THR A 225 -3.13 -8.02 -7.66
CA THR A 225 -3.23 -6.82 -8.50
C THR A 225 -4.26 -5.80 -7.98
N GLY A 226 -5.32 -6.27 -7.32
CA GLY A 226 -6.45 -5.45 -6.86
C GLY A 226 -6.37 -4.98 -5.41
N TRP A 227 -5.56 -5.60 -4.54
CA TRP A 227 -5.50 -5.23 -3.11
C TRP A 227 -5.16 -3.74 -2.84
N PRO A 228 -4.31 -3.03 -3.61
CA PRO A 228 -4.06 -1.62 -3.35
C PRO A 228 -5.29 -0.76 -3.67
N LEU A 229 -6.04 -1.16 -4.70
CA LEU A 229 -7.29 -0.51 -5.09
C LEU A 229 -8.37 -0.70 -4.01
N MET A 230 -8.39 -1.82 -3.28
CA MET A 230 -9.35 -2.03 -2.19
C MET A 230 -9.16 -1.01 -1.06
N HIS A 231 -7.91 -0.71 -0.71
CA HIS A 231 -7.62 0.31 0.30
C HIS A 231 -7.98 1.71 -0.22
N ALA A 232 -7.67 1.98 -1.49
CA ALA A 232 -8.00 3.24 -2.13
C ALA A 232 -9.53 3.45 -2.24
N SER A 233 -10.29 2.38 -2.49
CA SER A 233 -11.74 2.42 -2.60
C SER A 233 -12.40 2.66 -1.25
N VAL A 234 -11.99 1.94 -0.20
CA VAL A 234 -12.41 2.22 1.18
C VAL A 234 -12.05 3.65 1.55
N ALA A 235 -10.85 4.12 1.21
CA ALA A 235 -10.41 5.49 1.48
C ALA A 235 -11.19 6.56 0.70
N ALA A 236 -11.73 6.25 -0.48
CA ALA A 236 -12.50 7.19 -1.29
C ALA A 236 -13.99 7.20 -0.93
N GLU A 237 -14.57 6.03 -0.70
CA GLU A 237 -16.02 5.81 -0.65
C GLU A 237 -16.52 5.51 0.76
N ALA A 238 -15.62 5.21 1.70
CA ALA A 238 -15.96 4.74 3.04
C ALA A 238 -16.89 3.51 3.03
N GLU A 239 -16.72 2.63 2.03
CA GLU A 239 -17.52 1.43 1.83
C GLU A 239 -17.10 0.25 2.73
N ASP A 240 -17.78 -0.88 2.58
CA ASP A 240 -17.49 -2.12 3.28
C ASP A 240 -16.55 -3.03 2.47
N GLY A 241 -16.01 -4.07 3.13
CA GLY A 241 -14.90 -4.86 2.58
C GLY A 241 -15.28 -5.67 1.34
N PHE A 242 -16.53 -6.12 1.26
CA PHE A 242 -17.04 -6.86 0.10
C PHE A 242 -17.24 -5.95 -1.11
N ASP A 243 -17.77 -4.74 -0.90
CA ASP A 243 -17.93 -3.74 -1.96
C ASP A 243 -16.56 -3.31 -2.50
N ALA A 244 -15.61 -3.05 -1.60
CA ALA A 244 -14.23 -2.74 -1.96
C ALA A 244 -13.56 -3.84 -2.78
N LEU A 245 -13.77 -5.11 -2.39
CA LEU A 245 -13.26 -6.26 -3.13
C LEU A 245 -13.89 -6.37 -4.52
N SER A 246 -15.22 -6.34 -4.59
CA SER A 246 -15.97 -6.50 -5.84
C SER A 246 -15.57 -5.43 -6.86
N ARG A 247 -15.53 -4.16 -6.41
CA ARG A 247 -15.15 -3.02 -7.24
C ARG A 247 -13.69 -3.10 -7.71
N SER A 248 -12.77 -3.45 -6.81
CA SER A 248 -11.35 -3.55 -7.16
C SER A 248 -11.10 -4.65 -8.18
N TYR A 249 -11.74 -5.82 -8.03
CA TYR A 249 -11.67 -6.89 -9.03
C TYR A 249 -12.27 -6.45 -10.36
N ALA A 250 -13.45 -5.81 -10.34
CA ALA A 250 -14.09 -5.31 -11.54
C ALA A 250 -13.17 -4.34 -12.31
N TYR A 251 -12.54 -3.40 -11.62
CA TYR A 251 -11.66 -2.42 -12.27
C TYR A 251 -10.41 -3.05 -12.90
N VAL A 252 -9.80 -4.03 -12.23
CA VAL A 252 -8.65 -4.78 -12.76
C VAL A 252 -9.05 -5.57 -14.01
N PHE A 253 -10.15 -6.32 -13.97
CA PHE A 253 -10.51 -7.26 -15.04
C PHE A 253 -11.28 -6.63 -16.20
N GLN A 254 -12.02 -5.53 -16.00
CA GLN A 254 -12.78 -4.90 -17.08
C GLN A 254 -11.92 -4.01 -17.99
N ARG A 255 -10.85 -3.39 -17.45
CA ARG A 255 -9.96 -2.49 -18.21
C ARG A 255 -8.47 -2.79 -17.93
N PRO A 256 -7.99 -4.05 -18.09
CA PRO A 256 -6.66 -4.46 -17.64
C PRO A 256 -5.52 -3.68 -18.30
N LEU A 257 -5.63 -3.37 -19.59
CA LEU A 257 -4.61 -2.58 -20.31
C LEU A 257 -4.52 -1.14 -19.83
N ARG A 258 -5.65 -0.51 -19.50
CA ARG A 258 -5.67 0.85 -18.95
C ARG A 258 -5.07 0.86 -17.54
N TYR A 259 -5.48 -0.09 -16.71
CA TYR A 259 -4.89 -0.26 -15.38
C TYR A 259 -3.37 -0.45 -15.45
N ALA A 260 -2.90 -1.36 -16.31
CA ALA A 260 -1.48 -1.58 -16.54
C ALA A 260 -0.75 -0.31 -17.02
N SER A 261 -1.35 0.46 -17.93
CA SER A 261 -0.77 1.73 -18.39
C SER A 261 -0.61 2.76 -17.26
N TYR A 262 -1.57 2.83 -16.33
CA TYR A 262 -1.47 3.68 -15.16
C TYR A 262 -0.40 3.20 -14.17
N LEU A 263 -0.26 1.88 -13.98
CA LEU A 263 0.80 1.31 -13.16
C LEU A 263 2.19 1.60 -13.74
N VAL A 264 2.39 1.41 -15.05
CA VAL A 264 3.67 1.71 -15.73
C VAL A 264 4.00 3.19 -15.63
N LEU A 265 3.02 4.07 -15.87
CA LEU A 265 3.22 5.50 -15.76
C LEU A 265 3.53 5.93 -14.31
N ALA A 266 2.81 5.39 -13.32
CA ALA A 266 3.11 5.61 -11.91
C ALA A 266 4.52 5.11 -11.56
N TRP A 267 4.95 3.96 -12.07
CA TRP A 267 6.30 3.47 -11.84
C TRP A 267 7.36 4.42 -12.41
N ILE A 268 7.22 4.90 -13.66
CA ILE A 268 8.15 5.86 -14.28
C ILE A 268 8.22 7.17 -13.48
N ILE A 269 7.06 7.70 -13.09
CA ILE A 269 6.98 8.93 -12.27
C ILE A 269 7.61 8.71 -10.89
N GLY A 270 7.36 7.55 -10.29
CA GLY A 270 7.97 7.14 -9.03
C GLY A 270 9.48 7.11 -9.11
N LEU A 271 10.08 6.70 -10.24
CA LEU A 271 11.54 6.62 -10.39
C LEU A 271 12.18 7.99 -10.32
N ALA A 272 11.57 8.98 -10.98
CA ALA A 272 12.02 10.36 -10.89
C ALA A 272 11.89 10.90 -9.45
N GLY A 273 10.78 10.59 -8.77
CA GLY A 273 10.58 10.97 -7.37
C GLY A 273 11.57 10.32 -6.41
N LEU A 274 11.86 9.03 -6.59
CA LEU A 274 12.83 8.28 -5.79
C LEU A 274 14.24 8.84 -5.97
N ALA A 275 14.64 9.11 -7.21
CA ALA A 275 15.93 9.73 -7.51
C ALA A 275 16.04 11.10 -6.80
N PHE A 276 15.00 11.94 -6.89
CA PHE A 276 14.98 13.23 -6.20
C PHE A 276 15.10 13.09 -4.67
N VAL A 277 14.29 12.23 -4.05
CA VAL A 277 14.32 12.04 -2.58
C VAL A 277 15.65 11.45 -2.12
N SER A 278 16.24 10.53 -2.90
CA SER A 278 17.53 9.92 -2.59
C SER A 278 18.66 10.94 -2.67
N ILE A 279 18.70 11.75 -3.74
CA ILE A 279 19.68 12.85 -3.89
C ILE A 279 19.50 13.87 -2.76
N PHE A 280 18.26 14.20 -2.40
CA PHE A 280 18.00 15.14 -1.31
C PHE A 280 18.47 14.61 0.04
N ALA A 281 18.18 13.34 0.36
CA ALA A 281 18.65 12.69 1.59
C ALA A 281 20.18 12.64 1.65
N GLN A 282 20.84 12.31 0.53
CA GLN A 282 22.30 12.36 0.39
C GLN A 282 22.84 13.77 0.63
N LEU A 283 22.22 14.79 0.03
CA LEU A 283 22.64 16.16 0.19
C LEU A 283 22.54 16.60 1.65
N VAL A 284 21.47 16.21 2.36
CA VAL A 284 21.31 16.49 3.80
C VAL A 284 22.47 15.88 4.61
N VAL A 285 22.78 14.61 4.39
CA VAL A 285 23.88 13.92 5.10
C VAL A 285 25.24 14.53 4.72
N GLN A 286 25.47 14.78 3.42
CA GLN A 286 26.71 15.35 2.91
C GLN A 286 26.97 16.77 3.44
N MET A 287 25.95 17.62 3.47
CA MET A 287 26.06 18.98 4.01
C MET A 287 26.29 18.96 5.51
N ALA A 288 25.68 18.02 6.25
CA ALA A 288 25.96 17.83 7.67
C ALA A 288 27.42 17.38 7.89
N HIS A 289 27.90 16.38 7.13
CA HIS A 289 29.28 15.90 7.21
C HIS A 289 30.30 17.01 6.87
N TRP A 290 30.09 17.71 5.74
CA TRP A 290 30.93 18.83 5.33
C TRP A 290 30.99 19.92 6.40
N SER A 291 29.84 20.31 6.97
CA SER A 291 29.79 21.35 8.01
C SER A 291 30.53 20.94 9.28
N LEU A 292 30.42 19.68 9.71
CA LEU A 292 31.15 19.15 10.87
C LEU A 292 32.66 19.06 10.62
N SER A 293 33.07 18.77 9.38
CA SER A 293 34.49 18.64 9.00
C SER A 293 35.28 19.94 9.12
N ILE A 294 34.61 21.09 9.25
CA ILE A 294 35.24 22.40 9.45
C ILE A 294 35.99 22.46 10.80
N SER A 295 35.47 21.80 11.83
CA SER A 295 35.98 21.93 13.20
C SER A 295 36.26 20.60 13.91
N ALA A 296 35.62 19.50 13.49
CA ALA A 296 35.83 18.20 14.10
C ALA A 296 37.11 17.51 13.59
N PRO A 297 37.78 16.68 14.39
CA PRO A 297 38.92 15.89 13.93
C PRO A 297 38.50 14.92 12.81
N HIS A 298 39.28 14.85 11.73
CA HIS A 298 38.91 14.12 10.51
C HIS A 298 38.71 12.61 10.71
N ASP A 299 39.66 11.92 11.34
CA ASP A 299 39.62 10.46 11.50
C ASP A 299 38.38 9.93 12.28
N PRO A 300 38.04 10.46 13.47
CA PRO A 300 36.85 9.98 14.19
C PRO A 300 35.55 10.40 13.51
N LEU A 301 35.52 11.56 12.83
CA LEU A 301 34.34 12.01 12.09
C LEU A 301 34.06 11.09 10.90
N GLU A 302 35.08 10.80 10.09
CA GLU A 302 34.96 9.94 8.92
C GLU A 302 34.51 8.52 9.32
N ALA A 303 35.06 8.00 10.43
CA ALA A 303 34.68 6.69 10.96
C ALA A 303 33.20 6.62 11.43
N LEU A 304 32.60 7.73 11.85
CA LEU A 304 31.18 7.80 12.25
C LEU A 304 30.22 7.90 11.05
N PHE A 305 30.67 8.49 9.94
CA PHE A 305 29.88 8.61 8.71
C PHE A 305 30.03 7.41 7.75
N GLN A 306 31.07 6.57 7.92
CA GLN A 306 31.27 5.34 7.14
C GLN A 306 30.81 4.08 7.91
N ALA A 307 29.97 3.24 7.31
CA ALA A 307 29.60 1.94 7.88
C ALA A 307 30.82 1.09 8.20
N GLY A 308 30.76 0.42 9.34
CA GLY A 308 31.61 -0.74 9.63
C GLY A 308 33.02 -0.42 10.11
N ARG A 309 33.41 0.86 10.23
CA ARG A 309 34.72 1.23 10.79
C ARG A 309 34.74 1.38 12.32
N VAL A 310 33.63 1.78 12.93
CA VAL A 310 33.48 1.85 14.40
C VAL A 310 32.60 0.70 14.89
N PRO A 311 32.99 -0.05 15.94
CA PRO A 311 32.11 -1.02 16.57
C PRO A 311 30.78 -0.37 16.97
N LEU A 312 29.67 -0.96 16.49
CA LEU A 312 28.30 -0.49 16.74
C LEU A 312 27.92 -0.45 18.23
N ASP A 313 28.73 -1.03 19.10
CA ASP A 313 28.50 -1.06 20.55
C ASP A 313 28.82 0.26 21.25
N SER A 314 29.64 1.11 20.64
CA SER A 314 30.04 2.40 21.22
C SER A 314 28.88 3.42 21.23
N ALA A 315 28.75 4.20 22.31
CA ALA A 315 27.68 5.20 22.43
C ALA A 315 27.68 6.26 21.29
N PRO A 316 28.84 6.79 20.83
CA PRO A 316 28.88 7.71 19.70
C PRO A 316 28.40 7.08 18.40
N ALA A 317 28.80 5.84 18.11
CA ALA A 317 28.36 5.13 16.90
C ALA A 317 26.83 4.91 16.92
N LYS A 318 26.25 4.54 18.07
CA LYS A 318 24.80 4.36 18.21
C LYS A 318 24.02 5.63 17.94
N LEU A 319 24.44 6.75 18.54
CA LEU A 319 23.77 8.04 18.36
C LEU A 319 23.90 8.55 16.92
N HIS A 320 25.07 8.38 16.31
CA HIS A 320 25.29 8.81 14.93
C HIS A 320 24.48 7.96 13.94
N THR A 321 24.54 6.64 14.09
CA THR A 321 23.74 5.69 13.28
C THR A 321 22.24 5.95 13.44
N PHE A 322 21.77 6.29 14.64
CA PHE A 322 20.37 6.65 14.87
C PHE A 322 19.91 7.82 13.98
N TRP A 323 20.65 8.93 13.97
CA TRP A 323 20.26 10.10 13.18
C TRP A 323 20.36 9.85 11.67
N LEU A 324 21.38 9.13 11.21
CA LEU A 324 21.49 8.70 9.81
C LEU A 324 20.33 7.77 9.43
N ALA A 325 19.96 6.84 10.31
CA ALA A 325 18.81 5.97 10.12
C ALA A 325 17.49 6.72 10.09
N VAL A 326 17.33 7.84 10.82
CA VAL A 326 16.14 8.70 10.73
C VAL A 326 16.02 9.32 9.33
N VAL A 327 17.11 9.87 8.78
CA VAL A 327 17.11 10.42 7.41
C VAL A 327 16.80 9.31 6.40
N GLY A 328 17.45 8.16 6.55
CA GLY A 328 17.20 6.99 5.71
C GLY A 328 15.76 6.49 5.77
N LEU A 329 15.19 6.40 6.98
CA LEU A 329 13.81 5.98 7.20
C LEU A 329 12.80 6.92 6.54
N LEU A 330 13.04 8.23 6.57
CA LEU A 330 12.16 9.20 5.91
C LEU A 330 12.26 9.08 4.38
N ALA A 331 13.46 8.90 3.84
CA ALA A 331 13.66 8.63 2.42
C ALA A 331 12.98 7.33 1.99
N HIS A 332 13.12 6.26 2.77
CA HIS A 332 12.48 4.96 2.53
C HIS A 332 10.96 5.03 2.68
N GLY A 333 10.49 5.75 3.70
CA GLY A 333 9.07 5.99 3.94
C GLY A 333 8.38 6.72 2.79
N TRP A 334 9.13 7.47 1.97
CA TRP A 334 8.59 8.06 0.75
C TRP A 334 8.12 7.01 -0.26
N ILE A 335 8.81 5.86 -0.39
CA ILE A 335 8.43 4.78 -1.31
C ILE A 335 7.02 4.28 -0.97
N TYR A 336 6.75 4.04 0.32
CA TYR A 336 5.45 3.57 0.79
C TYR A 336 4.39 4.69 0.76
N SER A 337 4.74 5.92 1.10
CA SER A 337 3.86 7.08 0.94
C SER A 337 3.43 7.25 -0.52
N TYR A 338 4.38 7.10 -1.45
CA TYR A 338 4.15 7.17 -2.89
C TYR A 338 3.26 6.03 -3.37
N PHE A 339 3.56 4.79 -2.99
CA PHE A 339 2.78 3.61 -3.35
C PHE A 339 1.28 3.78 -3.04
N TRP A 340 0.94 4.15 -1.80
CA TRP A 340 -0.45 4.36 -1.39
C TRP A 340 -1.09 5.57 -2.06
N SER A 341 -0.32 6.65 -2.26
CA SER A 341 -0.82 7.84 -2.96
C SER A 341 -1.10 7.57 -4.43
N ALA A 342 -0.24 6.80 -5.10
CA ALA A 342 -0.41 6.38 -6.48
C ALA A 342 -1.62 5.45 -6.61
N ALA A 343 -1.76 4.45 -5.73
CA ALA A 343 -2.94 3.59 -5.69
C ALA A 343 -4.25 4.38 -5.56
N SER A 344 -4.29 5.39 -4.67
CA SER A 344 -5.43 6.32 -4.56
C SER A 344 -5.74 7.06 -5.86
N ILE A 345 -4.72 7.63 -6.52
CA ILE A 345 -4.94 8.37 -7.77
C ILE A 345 -5.39 7.42 -8.89
N ILE A 346 -4.77 6.24 -9.01
CA ILE A 346 -5.14 5.23 -10.01
C ILE A 346 -6.58 4.77 -9.80
N TYR A 347 -7.00 4.54 -8.55
CA TYR A 347 -8.39 4.22 -8.22
C TYR A 347 -9.36 5.31 -8.73
N LEU A 348 -9.07 6.58 -8.43
CA LEU A 348 -9.92 7.70 -8.86
C LEU A 348 -9.99 7.84 -10.39
N LEU A 349 -8.91 7.50 -11.10
CA LEU A 349 -8.86 7.53 -12.57
C LEU A 349 -9.62 6.36 -13.17
N ILE A 350 -9.42 5.14 -12.65
CA ILE A 350 -10.01 3.95 -13.25
C ILE A 350 -11.51 3.82 -12.96
N ARG A 351 -11.99 4.29 -11.80
CA ARG A 351 -13.44 4.30 -11.52
C ARG A 351 -14.20 5.18 -12.51
N GLN A 352 -13.64 6.36 -12.84
CA GLN A 352 -14.23 7.26 -13.82
C GLN A 352 -14.32 6.60 -15.21
N ASP A 353 -13.33 5.79 -15.57
CA ASP A 353 -13.29 5.07 -16.84
C ASP A 353 -14.22 3.84 -16.89
N VAL A 354 -14.48 3.20 -15.75
CA VAL A 354 -15.23 1.94 -15.65
C VAL A 354 -16.71 2.17 -15.37
N ASP A 355 -17.05 2.97 -14.36
CA ASP A 355 -18.44 3.20 -13.95
C ASP A 355 -18.91 4.65 -14.11
N GLY A 356 -18.03 5.57 -14.54
CA GLY A 356 -18.39 6.96 -14.81
C GLY A 356 -18.43 7.85 -13.56
N THR A 357 -18.09 7.34 -12.38
CA THR A 357 -18.09 8.13 -11.13
C THR A 357 -17.04 9.25 -11.20
N ASP A 358 -17.43 10.51 -10.98
CA ASP A 358 -16.50 11.64 -11.00
C ASP A 358 -15.44 11.44 -9.91
N TRP A 359 -14.16 11.56 -10.26
CA TRP A 359 -13.01 11.53 -9.37
C TRP A 359 -13.07 12.52 -8.19
N ARG A 360 -13.88 13.59 -8.27
CA ARG A 360 -14.11 14.50 -7.13
C ARG A 360 -15.12 13.98 -6.11
N GLN A 361 -15.99 13.07 -6.51
CA GLN A 361 -17.02 12.51 -5.65
C GLN A 361 -16.39 11.50 -4.69
N ILE A 362 -16.09 11.94 -3.48
CA ILE A 362 -15.56 11.09 -2.42
C ILE A 362 -16.40 11.27 -1.16
N ALA A 363 -16.52 10.22 -0.37
CA ALA A 363 -17.18 10.30 0.92
C ALA A 363 -16.38 11.23 1.83
N LEU A 364 -16.88 12.43 2.14
CA LEU A 364 -16.27 13.35 3.11
C LEU A 364 -16.98 13.26 4.46
N PRO A 365 -16.29 13.53 5.58
CA PRO A 365 -16.98 13.73 6.86
C PRO A 365 -17.99 14.89 6.73
N PRO A 366 -19.15 14.83 7.41
CA PRO A 366 -20.10 15.93 7.40
C PRO A 366 -19.41 17.23 7.83
N ALA A 367 -19.63 18.31 7.08
CA ALA A 367 -19.07 19.61 7.41
C ALA A 367 -19.51 20.02 8.82
N PRO A 368 -18.63 20.62 9.64
CA PRO A 368 -19.06 21.17 10.92
C PRO A 368 -20.20 22.18 10.68
N PRO A 369 -21.19 22.27 11.60
CA PRO A 369 -22.30 23.19 11.45
C PRO A 369 -21.77 24.59 11.18
N ASN A 370 -22.13 25.17 10.02
CA ASN A 370 -21.70 26.51 9.68
C ASN A 370 -22.51 27.50 10.53
N PRO A 371 -21.89 28.27 11.45
CA PRO A 371 -22.63 29.22 12.30
C PRO A 371 -23.33 30.32 11.51
N LEU A 372 -22.94 30.53 10.24
CA LEU A 372 -23.49 31.53 9.32
C LEU A 372 -24.59 30.98 8.41
N MET A 373 -24.83 29.67 8.43
CA MET A 373 -25.96 29.08 7.72
C MET A 373 -27.03 28.68 8.73
N PRO A 374 -28.29 29.12 8.55
CA PRO A 374 -29.37 28.61 9.39
C PRO A 374 -29.43 27.10 9.27
N ALA A 375 -29.63 26.41 10.39
CA ALA A 375 -29.84 24.97 10.40
C ALA A 375 -31.00 24.66 9.46
N VAL A 376 -30.74 23.89 8.40
CA VAL A 376 -31.80 23.43 7.51
C VAL A 376 -32.64 22.47 8.33
N GLU A 377 -33.82 22.92 8.77
CA GLU A 377 -34.81 22.01 9.35
C GLU A 377 -35.12 20.91 8.33
N PRO A 378 -35.15 19.64 8.74
CA PRO A 378 -35.57 18.56 7.86
C PRO A 378 -36.96 18.90 7.31
N ILE A 379 -37.09 18.88 5.98
CA ILE A 379 -38.41 19.01 5.33
C ILE A 379 -39.26 17.87 5.88
N GLY A 380 -40.26 18.20 6.68
CA GLY A 380 -41.22 17.23 7.21
C GLY A 380 -41.84 16.44 6.04
N PRO A 381 -42.29 15.20 6.28
CA PRO A 381 -42.96 14.41 5.25
C PRO A 381 -44.09 15.25 4.62
N PRO A 382 -44.26 15.20 3.29
CA PRO A 382 -45.28 16.00 2.60
C PRO A 382 -46.63 15.75 3.26
N ALA A 383 -47.35 16.84 3.56
CA ALA A 383 -48.69 16.76 4.14
C ALA A 383 -49.58 15.90 3.25
N ASP A 384 -50.22 14.89 3.86
CA ASP A 384 -51.13 13.99 3.18
C ASP A 384 -52.32 14.81 2.62
N PRO A 385 -52.56 14.81 1.30
CA PRO A 385 -53.60 15.65 0.68
C PRO A 385 -55.03 15.20 1.02
N THR A 386 -55.21 14.16 1.84
CA THR A 386 -56.49 13.49 2.08
C THR A 386 -57.40 14.17 3.11
N ASN A 387 -57.00 15.28 3.74
CA ASN A 387 -57.76 15.91 4.83
C ASN A 387 -58.23 17.36 4.59
N ALA A 388 -58.16 17.87 3.36
CA ALA A 388 -58.69 19.19 3.01
C ALA A 388 -59.96 19.06 2.17
N GLY A 389 -61.10 18.74 2.79
CA GLY A 389 -62.37 18.66 2.06
C GLY A 389 -63.64 18.21 2.80
N MET A 390 -63.69 18.26 4.13
CA MET A 390 -64.94 18.10 4.88
C MET A 390 -65.02 19.10 6.02
N GLU A 391 -65.33 20.36 5.71
CA GLU A 391 -66.18 21.26 6.52
C GLU A 391 -66.90 22.26 5.61
#